data_AF-A0A966K8X5-F1
#
_entry.id   AF-A0A966K8X5-F1
#
_cell.length_a   1.000
_cell.length_b   1.000
_cell.length_c   1.000
_cell.angle_alpha   90.00
_cell.angle_beta   90.00
_cell.angle_gamma   90.00
#
_symmetry.space_group_name_H-M   'P 1'
#
loop_
_entity.id
_entity.type
_entity.pdbx_description
1 polymer ?
#
loop_
_entity_poly.entity_id
_entity_poly.type
_entity_poly.pdbx_seq_one_letter_code
_entity_poly.pdbx_strand_id
1 'polypeptide(L)' 'GAAAAAEEKTEFTVNLLEAGANKVGVIKAVREITGLGLKEAKDLVDGAPKPIKEGVDKKTAEEAKKKLEDAGAKAELK' A
#
# COMPACT_ATOMS: atom_id res chain seq x y z
N GLY A 1 -11.46 -29.59 3.32
CA GLY A 1 -11.42 -29.18 4.74
C GLY A 1 -10.51 -27.96 4.87
N ALA A 2 -10.84 -27.10 5.84
CA ALA A 2 -10.25 -25.80 6.19
C ALA A 2 -10.58 -24.66 5.19
N ALA A 3 -11.55 -23.76 5.41
CA ALA A 3 -12.27 -23.39 6.62
C ALA A 3 -11.34 -23.14 7.83
N ALA A 4 -10.34 -22.30 7.63
CA ALA A 4 -9.54 -21.66 8.68
C ALA A 4 -8.95 -20.37 8.10
N ALA A 5 -8.78 -19.33 8.91
CA ALA A 5 -8.34 -17.96 8.56
C ALA A 5 -9.39 -16.97 8.03
N ALA A 6 -10.68 -17.26 8.25
CA ALA A 6 -11.68 -16.20 8.49
C ALA A 6 -11.80 -15.88 10.00
N GLU A 7 -10.78 -16.25 10.79
CA GLU A 7 -10.51 -15.64 12.09
C GLU A 7 -10.15 -14.19 11.83
N GLU A 8 -11.06 -13.28 12.16
CA GLU A 8 -10.84 -11.86 12.46
C GLU A 8 -9.53 -11.28 11.90
N LYS A 9 -9.40 -11.15 10.57
CA LYS A 9 -8.37 -10.29 9.98
C LYS A 9 -8.75 -8.85 10.31
N THR A 10 -8.39 -8.43 11.51
CA THR A 10 -8.29 -7.02 11.90
C THR A 10 -7.08 -6.36 11.26
N GLU A 11 -6.19 -7.18 10.66
CA GLU A 11 -4.95 -6.76 10.04
C GLU A 11 -4.98 -7.00 8.53
N PHE A 12 -4.80 -5.92 7.78
CA PHE A 12 -4.77 -5.85 6.33
C PHE A 12 -3.40 -5.37 5.88
N THR A 13 -3.00 -5.86 4.71
CA THR A 13 -1.77 -5.45 4.03
C THR A 13 -2.10 -4.69 2.76
N VAL A 14 -1.62 -3.46 2.68
CA VAL A 14 -1.71 -2.60 1.50
C VAL A 14 -0.50 -2.88 0.62
N ASN A 15 -0.71 -3.50 -0.54
CA ASN A 15 0.32 -3.74 -1.54
C ASN A 15 0.22 -2.73 -2.67
N LEU A 16 1.33 -2.07 -3.00
CA LEU A 16 1.45 -1.33 -4.25
C LEU A 16 1.80 -2.30 -5.34
N LEU A 17 0.88 -2.51 -6.28
CA LEU A 17 1.07 -3.37 -7.43
C LEU A 17 1.82 -2.64 -8.53
N GLU A 18 1.41 -1.39 -8.83
CA GLU A 18 1.98 -0.60 -9.91
C GLU A 18 1.96 0.89 -9.55
N ALA A 19 3.06 1.59 -9.82
CA ALA A 19 3.14 3.04 -9.57
C ALA A 19 2.40 3.91 -10.61
N GLY A 20 1.99 3.31 -11.72
CA GLY A 20 1.39 4.03 -12.84
C GLY A 20 2.33 5.08 -13.46
N ALA A 21 1.74 5.98 -14.25
CA ALA A 21 2.49 7.04 -14.94
C ALA A 21 2.94 8.18 -13.99
N ASN A 22 2.22 8.40 -12.88
CA ASN A 22 2.47 9.48 -11.94
C ASN A 22 3.38 9.06 -10.77
N LYS A 23 4.58 8.55 -11.08
CA LYS A 23 5.52 8.05 -10.05
C LYS A 23 5.83 9.07 -8.96
N VAL A 24 5.94 10.35 -9.30
CA VAL A 24 6.22 11.41 -8.31
C VAL A 24 5.07 11.57 -7.32
N GLY A 25 3.82 11.53 -7.79
CA GLY A 25 2.63 11.54 -6.94
C GLY A 25 2.57 10.32 -6.02
N VAL A 26 2.85 9.14 -6.56
CA VAL A 26 2.86 7.89 -5.78
C VAL A 26 3.98 7.88 -4.74
N ILE A 27 5.18 8.34 -5.07
CA ILE A 27 6.27 8.48 -4.09
C ILE A 27 5.86 9.42 -2.95
N LYS A 28 5.18 10.54 -3.24
CA LYS A 28 4.66 11.43 -2.18
C LYS A 28 3.62 10.70 -1.31
N ALA A 29 2.66 10.01 -1.91
CA ALA A 29 1.65 9.24 -1.17
C ALA A 29 2.28 8.15 -0.30
N VAL A 30 3.23 7.37 -0.82
CA VAL A 30 3.98 6.35 -0.07
C VAL A 30 4.72 6.99 1.10
N ARG A 31 5.40 8.13 0.91
CA ARG A 31 6.08 8.85 1.99
C ARG A 31 5.12 9.32 3.08
N GLU A 32 3.94 9.82 2.70
CA GLU A 32 2.92 10.23 3.68
C GLU A 32 2.33 9.04 4.44
N ILE A 33 2.16 7.89 3.78
CA ILE A 33 1.57 6.69 4.37
C ILE A 33 2.55 5.99 5.32
N THR A 34 3.83 5.94 4.96
CA THR A 34 4.88 5.14 5.62
C THR A 34 5.88 5.94 6.44
N GLY A 35 6.00 7.25 6.19
CA GLY A 35 7.02 8.10 6.82
C GLY A 35 8.43 7.89 6.29
N LEU A 36 8.62 7.06 5.26
CA LEU A 36 9.93 6.74 4.69
C LEU A 36 10.60 7.97 4.05
N GLY A 37 11.94 7.94 4.00
CA GLY A 37 12.73 8.91 3.27
C GLY A 37 12.48 8.87 1.76
N LEU A 38 12.91 9.91 1.04
CA LEU A 38 12.71 10.02 -0.41
C LEU A 38 13.30 8.83 -1.18
N LYS A 39 14.48 8.35 -0.74
CA LYS A 39 15.16 7.21 -1.35
C LYS A 39 14.40 5.91 -1.13
N GLU A 40 14.03 5.62 0.11
CA GLU A 40 13.31 4.39 0.49
C GLU A 40 11.93 4.32 -0.17
N ALA A 41 11.20 5.43 -0.20
CA ALA A 41 9.92 5.50 -0.89
C ALA A 41 10.06 5.32 -2.40
N LYS A 42 11.11 5.89 -3.02
CA LYS A 42 11.40 5.67 -4.43
C LYS A 42 11.72 4.19 -4.72
N ASP A 43 12.59 3.58 -3.93
CA ASP A 43 12.98 2.17 -4.08
C ASP A 43 11.80 1.22 -3.87
N LEU A 44 10.86 1.60 -3.00
CA LEU A 44 9.63 0.87 -2.78
C LEU A 44 8.66 1.01 -3.97
N VAL A 45 8.48 2.23 -4.50
CA VAL A 45 7.58 2.51 -5.63
C VAL A 45 8.10 1.90 -6.94
N ASP A 46 9.41 1.96 -7.17
CA ASP A 46 10.05 1.32 -8.32
C ASP A 46 10.17 -0.19 -8.17
N GLY A 47 10.13 -0.69 -6.94
CA GLY A 47 10.17 -2.12 -6.63
C GLY A 47 8.81 -2.81 -6.65
N ALA A 48 7.74 -2.15 -7.10
CA ALA A 48 6.42 -2.75 -7.18
C ALA A 48 6.42 -4.01 -8.07
N PRO A 49 5.73 -5.11 -7.68
CA PRO A 49 4.76 -5.19 -6.59
C PRO A 49 5.41 -5.36 -5.19
N LYS A 50 5.10 -4.46 -4.24
CA LYS A 50 5.63 -4.48 -2.86
C LYS A 50 4.61 -4.00 -1.80
N PRO A 51 4.70 -4.50 -0.56
CA PRO A 51 3.89 -4.02 0.55
C PRO A 51 4.28 -2.58 0.94
N ILE A 52 3.27 -1.72 1.06
CA ILE A 52 3.36 -0.34 1.57
C ILE A 52 3.17 -0.34 3.08
N LYS A 53 2.19 -1.09 3.56
CA LYS A 53 1.80 -1.11 4.97
C LYS A 53 1.21 -2.47 5.28
N GLU A 54 1.70 -3.11 6.33
CA GLU A 54 1.28 -4.43 6.79
C GLU A 54 0.66 -4.30 8.17
N GLY A 55 -0.26 -5.20 8.53
CA GLY A 55 -0.80 -5.24 9.89
C GLY A 55 -1.70 -4.06 10.26
N VAL A 56 -2.34 -3.39 9.29
CA VAL A 56 -3.19 -2.22 9.56
C VAL A 56 -4.66 -2.56 9.59
N ASP A 57 -5.44 -1.83 10.37
CA ASP A 57 -6.89 -1.99 10.38
C ASP A 57 -7.52 -1.68 9.01
N LYS A 58 -8.74 -2.20 8.79
CA LYS A 58 -9.46 -2.03 7.52
C LYS A 58 -9.57 -0.57 7.08
N LYS A 59 -9.84 0.34 8.01
CA LYS A 59 -10.03 1.77 7.72
C LYS A 59 -8.70 2.38 7.26
N THR A 60 -7.62 2.14 8.00
CA THR A 60 -6.27 2.60 7.64
C THR A 60 -5.83 2.00 6.30
N ALA A 61 -6.14 0.73 6.05
CA ALA A 61 -5.84 0.05 4.79
C ALA A 61 -6.58 0.66 3.60
N GLU A 62 -7.90 0.86 3.73
CA GLU A 62 -8.73 1.50 2.70
C GLU A 62 -8.31 2.95 2.44
N GLU A 63 -7.99 3.73 3.48
CA GLU A 63 -7.48 5.09 3.34
C GLU A 63 -6.12 5.12 2.60
N ALA A 64 -5.20 4.22 2.94
CA ALA A 64 -3.90 4.12 2.28
C ALA A 64 -4.03 3.67 0.83
N LYS A 65 -4.86 2.66 0.54
CA LYS A 65 -5.16 2.21 -0.83
C LYS A 65 -5.74 3.36 -1.64
N LYS A 66 -6.75 4.07 -1.11
CA LYS A 66 -7.38 5.19 -1.78
C LYS A 66 -6.39 6.31 -2.09
N LYS A 67 -5.51 6.66 -1.14
CA LYS A 67 -4.43 7.64 -1.37
C LYS A 67 -3.48 7.25 -2.50
N LEU A 68 -3.15 5.96 -2.61
CA LEU A 68 -2.30 5.46 -3.69
C LEU A 68 -3.03 5.51 -5.03
N GLU A 69 -4.30 5.10 -5.07
CA GLU A 69 -5.14 5.16 -6.27
C GLU A 69 -5.38 6.58 -6.76
N ASP A 70 -5.68 7.52 -5.86
CA ASP A 70 -5.82 8.95 -6.15
C ASP A 70 -4.51 9.56 -6.67
N ALA A 71 -3.36 9.03 -6.23
CA ALA A 71 -2.05 9.42 -6.73
C ALA A 71 -1.71 8.82 -8.11
N GLY A 72 -2.53 7.89 -8.63
CA GLY A 72 -2.36 7.22 -9.91
C GLY A 72 -1.64 5.86 -9.85
N ALA A 73 -1.48 5.29 -8.64
CA ALA A 73 -0.98 3.95 -8.43
C ALA A 73 -2.11 2.91 -8.41
N LYS A 74 -1.75 1.64 -8.57
CA LYS A 74 -2.63 0.50 -8.36
C LYS A 74 -2.24 -0.18 -7.05
N ALA A 75 -3.17 -0.23 -6.10
CA ALA A 75 -2.95 -0.86 -4.80
C ALA A 75 -3.99 -1.93 -4.49
N GLU A 76 -3.60 -2.96 -3.74
CA GLU A 76 -4.43 -4.09 -3.34
C GLU A 76 -4.42 -4.26 -1.82
N LEU A 77 -5.55 -4.65 -1.25
CA LEU A 77 -5.66 -5.04 0.16
C LEU A 77 -5.64 -6.56 0.27
N LYS A 78 -4.76 -7.11 1.10
CA LYS A 78 -4.67 -8.54 1.42
C LYS A 78 -4.89 -8.80 2.90
#